data_AF-A0A7S4CN78-F1
#
_entry.id   AF-A0A7S4CN78-F1
#
_cell.length_a   1.000
_cell.length_b   1.000
_cell.length_c   1.000
_cell.angle_alpha   90.00
_cell.angle_beta   90.00
_cell.angle_gamma   90.00
#
_symmetry.space_group_name_H-M   'P 1'
#
loop_
_entity.id
_entity.type
_entity.pdbx_description
1 polymer ?
#
loop_
_entity_poly.entity_id
_entity_poly.type
_entity_poly.pdbx_seq_one_letter_code
_entity_poly.pdbx_strand_id
1 'polypeptide(L)'
;QGPSYHRRVLAWESLRCHSTTSAQELEAFRDRVRAVVTDPKLNFKQRRYNLAYLAESVLPYPNLDPKTMDLLGRNVIHDLFEGPAPYRPRYTLPDYAISLKNGSAYLELPPATTLDEALSSLMILWHNTPTITGFPVWIGDIDALLEPYVADIPDDILRQRLKVFWRMVDRMFPDGFCHANIGPKDSRVGRIILSIERELRQTAPNLTLKVDPQVTTPDFILDAINTCVEVSKPHFVNHRMMVEDLGPNYGVASCYNSLKVGGGSHTLTRLNLR
;
A
#
# COMPACT_ATOMS: atom_id res chain seq x y z
N GLN A 1 -8.88 27.70 20.69
CA GLN A 1 -7.84 28.31 19.83
C GLN A 1 -6.90 27.19 19.39
N GLY A 2 -7.20 26.54 18.27
CA GLY A 2 -6.38 25.45 17.70
C GLY A 2 -5.51 26.00 16.58
N PRO A 3 -4.27 25.52 16.38
CA PRO A 3 -3.43 26.01 15.31
C PRO A 3 -3.96 25.52 13.96
N SER A 4 -4.33 26.49 13.10
CA SER A 4 -4.81 26.27 11.74
C SER A 4 -3.76 25.59 10.86
N TYR A 5 -4.19 24.60 10.07
CA TYR A 5 -3.43 23.78 9.13
C TYR A 5 -2.77 24.53 7.94
N HIS A 6 -2.61 25.85 7.99
CA HIS A 6 -2.27 26.66 6.80
C HIS A 6 -1.03 27.56 6.86
N ARG A 7 -0.03 27.27 7.69
CA ARG A 7 1.29 27.95 7.57
C ARG A 7 2.48 27.02 7.76
N ARG A 8 2.82 26.28 6.71
CA ARG A 8 4.21 25.93 6.38
C ARG A 8 4.37 25.92 4.86
N VAL A 9 4.27 27.10 4.25
CA VAL A 9 4.93 27.32 2.95
C VAL A 9 6.42 27.39 3.28
N LEU A 10 7.15 26.37 2.84
CA LEU A 10 8.58 26.21 3.05
C LEU A 10 9.31 27.46 2.56
N ALA A 11 10.15 28.05 3.42
CA ALA A 11 11.12 29.05 3.02
C ALA A 11 12.18 28.36 2.15
N TRP A 12 12.18 28.67 0.84
CA TRP A 12 12.97 28.02 -0.21
C TRP A 12 14.42 28.53 -0.33
N GLU A 13 14.96 29.25 0.66
CA GLU A 13 16.16 30.08 0.43
C GLU A 13 17.51 29.49 0.86
N SER A 14 17.63 28.29 1.45
CA SER A 14 18.91 27.86 2.05
C SER A 14 19.55 26.55 1.56
N LEU A 15 19.08 25.90 0.49
CA LEU A 15 19.71 24.67 -0.02
C LEU A 15 20.57 24.93 -1.26
N ARG A 16 21.74 25.55 -1.09
CA ARG A 16 22.84 25.50 -2.08
C ARG A 16 23.89 24.49 -1.62
N CYS A 17 23.62 23.21 -1.87
CA CYS A 17 24.65 22.18 -1.75
C CYS A 17 25.58 22.27 -2.98
N HIS A 18 26.85 22.55 -2.74
CA HIS A 18 27.86 22.66 -3.78
C HIS A 18 28.35 21.25 -4.15
N SER A 19 27.76 20.68 -5.19
CA SER A 19 28.41 19.65 -6.00
C SER A 19 28.42 20.18 -7.44
N THR A 20 29.61 20.28 -8.03
CA THR A 20 29.78 20.71 -9.42
C THR A 20 29.35 19.59 -10.35
N THR A 21 28.06 19.48 -10.58
CA THR A 21 27.50 18.71 -11.70
C THR A 21 28.03 19.32 -13.00
N SER A 22 28.56 18.50 -13.90
CA SER A 22 29.00 18.97 -15.21
C SER A 22 27.81 19.54 -16.00
N ALA A 23 28.07 20.49 -16.91
CA ALA A 23 27.01 21.05 -17.77
C ALA A 23 26.28 19.96 -18.58
N GLN A 24 26.99 18.89 -18.94
CA GLN A 24 26.44 17.74 -19.66
C GLN A 24 25.47 16.92 -18.80
N GLU A 25 25.80 16.64 -17.53
CA GLU A 25 24.92 15.94 -16.60
C GLU A 25 23.65 16.74 -16.29
N LEU A 26 23.78 18.07 -16.15
CA LEU A 26 22.64 18.95 -15.95
C LEU A 26 21.69 18.95 -17.16
N GLU A 27 22.23 18.96 -18.38
CA GLU A 27 21.40 18.90 -19.58
C GLU A 27 20.72 17.53 -19.75
N ALA A 28 21.45 16.43 -19.47
CA ALA A 28 20.85 15.09 -19.45
C ALA A 28 19.72 14.97 -18.42
N PHE A 29 19.85 15.60 -17.25
CA PHE A 29 18.77 15.68 -16.26
C PHE A 29 17.57 16.48 -16.78
N ARG A 30 17.81 17.64 -17.39
CA ARG A 30 16.74 18.47 -18.00
C ARG A 30 15.98 17.71 -19.08
N ASP A 31 16.67 16.91 -19.89
CA ASP A 31 16.04 16.07 -20.92
C ASP A 31 15.14 15.00 -20.29
N ARG A 32 15.58 14.33 -19.22
CA ARG A 32 14.75 13.39 -18.46
C ARG A 32 13.51 14.06 -17.87
N VAL A 33 13.67 15.25 -17.28
CA VAL A 33 12.55 16.04 -16.74
C VAL A 33 11.58 16.42 -17.87
N ARG A 34 12.10 16.91 -19.00
CA ARG A 34 11.29 17.30 -20.16
C ARG A 34 10.49 16.10 -20.67
N ALA A 35 11.12 14.93 -20.80
CA ALA A 35 10.45 13.69 -21.20
C ALA A 35 9.25 13.36 -20.30
N VAL A 36 9.39 13.47 -18.97
CA VAL A 36 8.28 13.25 -18.03
C VAL A 36 7.18 14.31 -18.18
N VAL A 37 7.54 15.59 -18.32
CA VAL A 37 6.58 16.68 -18.44
C VAL A 37 5.76 16.56 -19.72
N THR A 38 6.40 16.19 -20.84
CA THR A 38 5.78 16.14 -22.16
C THR A 38 5.19 14.78 -22.53
N ASP A 39 5.34 13.73 -21.70
CA ASP A 39 4.82 12.40 -22.02
C ASP A 39 3.28 12.41 -22.04
N PRO A 40 2.62 12.14 -23.20
CA PRO A 40 1.17 12.12 -23.30
C PRO A 40 0.52 10.90 -22.64
N LYS A 41 1.30 9.87 -22.28
CA LYS A 41 0.82 8.64 -21.63
C LYS A 41 0.68 8.78 -20.13
N LEU A 42 1.27 9.81 -19.53
CA LEU A 42 1.23 10.05 -18.09
C LEU A 42 0.06 10.94 -17.69
N ASN A 43 -0.75 10.45 -16.75
CA ASN A 43 -1.71 11.31 -16.05
C ASN A 43 -1.00 12.23 -15.04
N PHE A 44 -1.74 13.18 -14.45
CA PHE A 44 -1.20 14.14 -13.49
C PHE A 44 -0.48 13.49 -12.30
N LYS A 45 -1.06 12.45 -11.69
CA LYS A 45 -0.48 11.77 -10.51
C LYS A 45 0.80 11.03 -10.88
N GLN A 46 0.82 10.31 -11.99
CA GLN A 46 1.99 9.60 -12.49
C GLN A 46 3.12 10.58 -12.84
N ARG A 47 2.79 11.71 -13.50
CA ARG A 47 3.77 12.77 -13.80
C ARG A 47 4.38 13.34 -12.53
N ARG A 48 3.55 13.68 -11.53
CA ARG A 48 4.04 14.19 -10.23
C ARG A 48 4.94 13.17 -9.54
N TYR A 49 4.56 11.90 -9.52
CA TYR A 49 5.36 10.81 -8.95
C TYR A 49 6.72 10.68 -9.65
N ASN A 50 6.74 10.64 -10.98
CA ASN A 50 7.96 10.52 -11.76
C ASN A 50 8.89 11.73 -11.57
N LEU A 51 8.35 12.95 -11.49
CA LEU A 51 9.16 14.14 -11.18
C LEU A 51 9.80 14.06 -9.80
N ALA A 52 9.05 13.61 -8.78
CA ALA A 52 9.59 13.39 -7.44
C ALA A 52 10.70 12.31 -7.45
N TYR A 53 10.48 11.21 -8.17
CA TYR A 53 11.49 10.16 -8.35
C TYR A 53 12.75 10.66 -9.06
N LEU A 54 12.62 11.51 -10.10
CA LEU A 54 13.77 12.13 -10.75
C LEU A 54 14.58 12.98 -9.77
N ALA A 55 13.92 13.80 -8.95
CA ALA A 55 14.57 14.64 -7.94
C ALA A 55 15.27 13.80 -6.86
N GLU A 56 14.69 12.67 -6.48
CA GLU A 56 15.31 11.72 -5.56
C GLU A 56 16.54 11.04 -6.18
N SER A 57 16.45 10.65 -7.45
CA SER A 57 17.50 9.88 -8.15
C SER A 57 18.83 10.61 -8.35
N VAL A 58 18.87 11.93 -8.15
CA VAL A 58 20.11 12.73 -8.26
C VAL A 58 20.79 12.97 -6.92
N LEU A 59 20.17 12.55 -5.81
CA LEU A 59 20.80 12.62 -4.49
C LEU A 59 21.87 11.52 -4.37
N PRO A 60 22.94 11.74 -3.60
CA PRO A 60 23.92 10.68 -3.34
C PRO A 60 23.31 9.61 -2.42
N TYR A 61 23.82 8.38 -2.50
CA TYR A 61 23.59 7.39 -1.46
C TYR A 61 24.08 7.93 -0.10
N PRO A 62 23.59 7.39 1.03
CA PRO A 62 24.26 7.53 2.32
C PRO A 62 25.74 7.14 2.22
N ASN A 63 26.56 7.50 3.20
CA ASN A 63 27.98 7.13 3.15
C ASN A 63 28.14 5.59 3.21
N LEU A 64 28.43 4.98 2.06
CA LEU A 64 28.64 3.54 1.90
C LEU A 64 30.14 3.26 1.81
N ASP A 65 30.58 2.13 2.37
CA ASP A 65 31.97 1.72 2.23
C ASP A 65 32.32 1.33 0.78
N PRO A 66 33.59 1.41 0.37
CA PRO A 66 34.00 1.14 -1.01
C PRO A 66 33.59 -0.25 -1.52
N LYS A 67 33.54 -1.27 -0.65
CA LYS A 67 33.14 -2.62 -1.04
C LYS A 67 31.65 -2.68 -1.33
N THR A 68 30.81 -2.03 -0.52
CA THR A 68 29.37 -1.94 -0.80
C THR A 68 29.10 -1.19 -2.11
N MET A 69 29.82 -0.10 -2.37
CA MET A 69 29.72 0.63 -3.64
C MET A 69 30.13 -0.21 -4.86
N ASP A 70 31.22 -0.99 -4.75
CA ASP A 70 31.62 -1.95 -5.80
C ASP A 70 30.53 -2.99 -6.07
N LEU A 71 29.95 -3.56 -5.00
CA LEU A 71 28.90 -4.57 -5.11
C LEU A 71 27.61 -4.03 -5.73
N LEU A 72 27.23 -2.79 -5.40
CA LEU A 72 26.12 -2.09 -6.05
C LEU A 72 26.42 -1.84 -7.53
N GLY A 73 27.61 -1.31 -7.84
CA GLY A 73 28.03 -1.03 -9.22
C GLY A 73 28.10 -2.28 -10.11
N ARG A 74 28.42 -3.44 -9.51
CA ARG A 74 28.44 -4.76 -10.17
C ARG A 74 27.10 -5.49 -10.16
N ASN A 75 26.05 -4.87 -9.61
CA ASN A 75 24.72 -5.46 -9.48
C ASN A 75 24.71 -6.82 -8.72
N VAL A 76 25.62 -6.97 -7.75
CA VAL A 76 25.62 -8.07 -6.78
C VAL A 76 24.64 -7.76 -5.66
N ILE A 77 24.60 -6.49 -5.23
CA ILE A 77 23.54 -5.94 -4.37
C ILE A 77 22.66 -5.07 -5.26
N HIS A 78 21.34 -5.17 -5.08
CA HIS A 78 20.38 -4.38 -5.84
C HIS A 78 19.34 -3.76 -4.89
N ASP A 79 19.12 -2.46 -5.01
CA ASP A 79 18.19 -1.64 -4.21
C ASP A 79 16.79 -1.55 -4.84
N LEU A 80 16.46 -2.49 -5.73
CA LEU A 80 15.18 -2.55 -6.43
C LEU A 80 14.89 -1.35 -7.33
N PHE A 81 15.92 -0.60 -7.72
CA PHE A 81 15.78 0.66 -8.43
C PHE A 81 14.87 1.65 -7.66
N GLU A 82 14.87 1.58 -6.31
CA GLU A 82 14.17 2.56 -5.48
C GLU A 82 14.89 3.91 -5.48
N GLY A 83 16.19 3.90 -5.79
CA GLY A 83 17.02 5.09 -5.83
C GLY A 83 17.86 5.26 -4.56
N PRO A 84 18.76 6.26 -4.59
CA PRO A 84 19.79 6.42 -3.58
C PRO A 84 19.31 7.01 -2.26
N ALA A 85 18.16 7.67 -2.23
CA ALA A 85 17.68 8.43 -1.09
C ALA A 85 16.15 8.37 -0.90
N PRO A 86 15.57 7.17 -0.65
CA PRO A 86 14.14 7.01 -0.46
C PRO A 86 13.63 7.84 0.72
N TYR A 87 12.75 8.80 0.41
CA TYR A 87 12.10 9.66 1.41
C TYR A 87 10.84 9.02 2.02
N ARG A 88 10.50 7.81 1.57
CA ARG A 88 9.25 7.13 1.88
C ARG A 88 9.53 5.65 2.15
N PRO A 89 8.87 5.04 3.15
CA PRO A 89 9.05 3.64 3.47
C PRO A 89 8.54 2.75 2.32
N ARG A 90 9.18 1.61 2.11
CA ARG A 90 8.72 0.59 1.17
C ARG A 90 7.41 -0.05 1.58
N TYR A 91 7.31 -0.47 2.84
CA TYR A 91 6.13 -1.11 3.39
C TYR A 91 5.63 -0.38 4.62
N THR A 92 4.35 -0.10 4.66
CA THR A 92 3.65 0.50 5.81
C THR A 92 2.37 -0.26 6.06
N LEU A 93 2.18 -0.70 7.31
CA LEU A 93 0.97 -1.40 7.73
C LEU A 93 0.35 -0.66 8.92
N PRO A 94 -0.25 0.53 8.73
CA PRO A 94 -0.88 1.27 9.81
C PRO A 94 -2.02 0.47 10.44
N ASP A 95 -2.16 0.47 11.76
CA ASP A 95 -3.32 -0.14 12.40
C ASP A 95 -4.60 0.67 12.12
N TYR A 96 -5.31 0.27 11.06
CA TYR A 96 -6.54 0.93 10.64
C TYR A 96 -7.68 0.72 11.64
N ALA A 97 -7.68 -0.35 12.45
CA ALA A 97 -8.69 -0.58 13.47
C ALA A 97 -8.61 0.48 14.58
N ILE A 98 -7.39 0.86 15.00
CA ILE A 98 -7.18 1.96 15.95
C ILE A 98 -7.73 3.27 15.38
N SER A 99 -7.48 3.53 14.09
CA SER A 99 -7.91 4.77 13.42
C SER A 99 -9.43 4.84 13.26
N LEU A 100 -10.09 3.73 12.92
CA LEU A 100 -11.56 3.66 12.87
C LEU A 100 -12.19 3.83 14.25
N LYS A 101 -11.60 3.20 15.27
CA LYS A 101 -12.12 3.25 16.65
C LYS A 101 -11.95 4.61 17.32
N ASN A 102 -10.81 5.27 17.10
CA ASN A 102 -10.47 6.50 17.82
C ASN A 102 -10.60 7.77 16.97
N GLY A 103 -10.77 7.62 15.65
CA GLY A 103 -10.63 8.73 14.72
C GLY A 103 -9.17 9.17 14.56
N SER A 104 -8.98 10.30 13.87
CA SER A 104 -7.68 10.95 13.68
C SER A 104 -7.83 12.45 13.79
N ALA A 105 -7.30 13.04 14.87
CA ALA A 105 -7.29 14.49 15.04
C ALA A 105 -6.49 15.21 13.94
N TYR A 106 -5.42 14.57 13.42
CA TYR A 106 -4.62 15.13 12.33
C TYR A 106 -5.38 15.20 11.00
N LEU A 107 -6.22 14.19 10.73
CA LEU A 107 -7.04 14.13 9.51
C LEU A 107 -8.45 14.68 9.72
N GLU A 108 -8.74 15.21 10.92
CA GLU A 108 -10.06 15.70 11.33
C GLU A 108 -11.17 14.64 11.15
N LEU A 109 -10.83 13.37 11.39
CA LEU A 109 -11.76 12.24 11.30
C LEU A 109 -12.29 11.89 12.69
N PRO A 110 -13.62 11.85 12.92
CA PRO A 110 -14.17 11.28 14.13
C PRO A 110 -14.02 9.74 14.13
N PRO A 111 -14.20 9.09 15.29
CA PRO A 111 -14.47 7.65 15.34
C PRO A 111 -15.59 7.26 14.38
N ALA A 112 -15.38 6.19 13.61
CA ALA A 112 -16.42 5.65 12.74
C ALA A 112 -17.46 4.90 13.57
N THR A 113 -18.74 5.19 13.30
CA THR A 113 -19.90 4.57 13.95
C THR A 113 -20.80 3.86 12.95
N THR A 114 -20.68 4.17 11.66
CA THR A 114 -21.44 3.55 10.56
C THR A 114 -20.52 2.97 9.49
N LEU A 115 -21.08 2.10 8.63
CA LEU A 115 -20.34 1.58 7.48
C LEU A 115 -19.85 2.70 6.56
N ASP A 116 -20.70 3.69 6.26
CA ASP A 116 -20.34 4.75 5.31
C ASP A 116 -19.21 5.63 5.86
N GLU A 117 -19.17 5.88 7.18
CA GLU A 117 -18.07 6.54 7.87
C GLU A 117 -16.79 5.69 7.85
N ALA A 118 -16.89 4.38 8.07
CA ALA A 118 -15.75 3.47 8.04
C ALA A 118 -15.13 3.39 6.64
N LEU A 119 -15.95 3.21 5.60
CA LEU A 119 -15.50 3.16 4.20
C LEU A 119 -14.83 4.48 3.79
N SER A 120 -15.44 5.62 4.14
CA SER A 120 -14.89 6.95 3.84
C SER A 120 -13.57 7.19 4.57
N SER A 121 -13.50 6.84 5.87
CA SER A 121 -12.29 6.98 6.68
C SER A 121 -11.15 6.12 6.15
N LEU A 122 -11.42 4.87 5.76
CA LEU A 122 -10.42 3.99 5.16
C LEU A 122 -9.84 4.59 3.87
N MET A 123 -10.67 5.11 2.96
CA MET A 123 -10.17 5.77 1.75
C MET A 123 -9.24 6.95 2.05
N ILE A 124 -9.59 7.76 3.05
CA ILE A 124 -8.78 8.91 3.47
C ILE A 124 -7.46 8.43 4.10
N LEU A 125 -7.50 7.44 4.98
CA LEU A 125 -6.32 6.86 5.63
C LEU A 125 -5.36 6.24 4.61
N TRP A 126 -5.88 5.47 3.66
CA TRP A 126 -5.12 4.85 2.58
C TRP A 126 -4.43 5.88 1.69
N HIS A 127 -5.13 6.99 1.37
CA HIS A 127 -4.53 8.07 0.58
C HIS A 127 -3.39 8.80 1.31
N ASN A 128 -3.43 8.82 2.64
CA ASN A 128 -2.42 9.45 3.49
C ASN A 128 -1.34 8.46 3.98
N THR A 129 -1.43 7.19 3.62
CA THR A 129 -0.45 6.17 4.00
C THR A 129 0.81 6.30 3.12
N PRO A 130 1.99 6.62 3.67
CA PRO A 130 3.21 6.79 2.89
C PRO A 130 3.77 5.45 2.44
N THR A 131 4.33 5.40 1.23
CA THR A 131 4.64 4.14 0.53
C THR A 131 5.50 4.40 -0.70
N ILE A 132 6.44 3.50 -1.00
CA ILE A 132 7.38 3.68 -2.12
C ILE A 132 6.72 3.79 -3.48
N THR A 133 5.54 3.21 -3.67
CA THR A 133 4.84 3.21 -4.98
C THR A 133 3.91 4.41 -5.15
N GLY A 134 3.70 5.20 -4.08
CA GLY A 134 2.67 6.24 -4.03
C GLY A 134 1.24 5.72 -3.82
N PHE A 135 1.05 4.39 -3.72
CA PHE A 135 -0.21 3.74 -3.36
C PHE A 135 -0.04 2.81 -2.14
N PRO A 136 -1.07 2.67 -1.28
CA PRO A 136 -0.97 1.83 -0.09
C PRO A 136 -0.66 0.38 -0.49
N VAL A 137 0.38 -0.19 0.09
CA VAL A 137 0.79 -1.59 -0.17
C VAL A 137 0.00 -2.61 0.64
N TRP A 138 -0.77 -2.13 1.61
CA TRP A 138 -1.67 -2.92 2.44
C TRP A 138 -2.83 -2.03 2.84
N ILE A 139 -4.05 -2.55 2.66
CA ILE A 139 -5.28 -1.80 2.96
C ILE A 139 -6.04 -2.38 4.15
N GLY A 140 -5.52 -3.41 4.81
CA GLY A 140 -6.08 -3.94 6.04
C GLY A 140 -6.63 -5.36 5.92
N ASP A 141 -7.00 -5.93 7.07
CA ASP A 141 -7.90 -7.07 7.19
C ASP A 141 -9.35 -6.56 6.97
N ILE A 142 -9.74 -6.42 5.71
CA ILE A 142 -10.91 -5.63 5.29
C ILE A 142 -12.21 -6.17 5.90
N ASP A 143 -12.34 -7.48 5.98
CA ASP A 143 -13.51 -8.09 6.62
C ASP A 143 -13.56 -7.76 8.11
N ALA A 144 -12.48 -8.00 8.85
CA ALA A 144 -12.40 -7.69 10.28
C ALA A 144 -12.60 -6.19 10.58
N LEU A 145 -12.11 -5.30 9.72
CA LEU A 145 -12.29 -3.86 9.85
C LEU A 145 -13.75 -3.42 9.66
N LEU A 146 -14.51 -4.11 8.80
CA LEU A 146 -15.86 -3.69 8.40
C LEU A 146 -16.97 -4.43 9.14
N GLU A 147 -16.75 -5.67 9.59
CA GLU A 147 -17.73 -6.49 10.34
C GLU A 147 -18.44 -5.72 11.48
N PRO A 148 -17.76 -4.90 12.30
CA PRO A 148 -18.43 -4.15 13.38
C PRO A 148 -19.52 -3.18 12.91
N TYR A 149 -19.55 -2.82 11.62
CA TYR A 149 -20.40 -1.76 11.07
C TYR A 149 -21.52 -2.27 10.17
N VAL A 150 -21.69 -3.59 10.04
CA VAL A 150 -22.61 -4.18 9.03
C VAL A 150 -23.77 -4.99 9.61
N ALA A 151 -23.84 -5.17 10.93
CA ALA A 151 -24.80 -6.06 11.59
C ALA A 151 -26.26 -5.82 11.14
N ASP A 152 -26.69 -4.56 11.08
CA ASP A 152 -28.08 -4.18 10.76
C ASP A 152 -28.34 -3.89 9.27
N ILE A 153 -27.37 -4.15 8.40
CA ILE A 153 -27.48 -3.88 6.96
C ILE A 153 -27.88 -5.18 6.25
N PRO A 154 -28.94 -5.22 5.41
CA PRO A 154 -29.27 -6.39 4.60
C PRO A 154 -28.18 -6.76 3.57
N ASP A 155 -28.08 -8.03 3.18
CA ASP A 155 -27.00 -8.55 2.31
C ASP A 155 -26.94 -7.89 0.93
N ASP A 156 -28.09 -7.66 0.30
CA ASP A 156 -28.20 -7.02 -1.01
C ASP A 156 -27.68 -5.57 -0.97
N ILE A 157 -28.07 -4.83 0.07
CA ILE A 157 -27.62 -3.45 0.31
C ILE A 157 -26.13 -3.41 0.65
N LEU A 158 -25.67 -4.29 1.54
CA LEU A 158 -24.26 -4.39 1.93
C LEU A 158 -23.39 -4.69 0.71
N ARG A 159 -23.78 -5.67 -0.10
CA ARG A 159 -23.07 -6.03 -1.33
C ARG A 159 -23.03 -4.88 -2.31
N GLN A 160 -24.12 -4.15 -2.50
CA GLN A 160 -24.14 -2.98 -3.38
C GLN A 160 -23.14 -1.91 -2.93
N ARG A 161 -23.13 -1.59 -1.63
CA ARG A 161 -22.20 -0.60 -1.06
C ARG A 161 -20.74 -1.04 -1.19
N LEU A 162 -20.43 -2.27 -0.77
CA LEU A 162 -19.08 -2.83 -0.86
C LEU A 162 -18.59 -2.94 -2.30
N LYS A 163 -19.48 -3.23 -3.26
CA LYS A 163 -19.12 -3.28 -4.69
C LYS A 163 -18.74 -1.90 -5.24
N VAL A 164 -19.46 -0.85 -4.87
CA VAL A 164 -19.09 0.53 -5.25
C VAL A 164 -17.73 0.88 -4.63
N PHE A 165 -17.55 0.58 -3.34
CA PHE A 165 -16.30 0.79 -2.64
C PHE A 165 -15.12 0.05 -3.28
N TRP A 166 -15.30 -1.23 -3.63
CA TRP A 166 -14.25 -2.04 -4.25
C TRP A 166 -13.80 -1.47 -5.61
N ARG A 167 -14.75 -0.98 -6.41
CA ARG A 167 -14.42 -0.25 -7.64
C ARG A 167 -13.60 1.00 -7.38
N MET A 168 -13.89 1.74 -6.30
CA MET A 168 -13.11 2.91 -5.92
C MET A 168 -11.68 2.51 -5.56
N VAL A 169 -11.47 1.41 -4.83
CA VAL A 169 -10.14 0.90 -4.50
C VAL A 169 -9.30 0.68 -5.76
N ASP A 170 -9.80 -0.09 -6.73
CA ASP A 170 -9.09 -0.37 -7.99
C ASP A 170 -8.83 0.90 -8.82
N ARG A 171 -9.77 1.85 -8.84
CA ARG A 171 -9.63 3.08 -9.64
C ARG A 171 -8.73 4.12 -8.98
N MET A 172 -8.64 4.13 -7.65
CA MET A 172 -7.83 5.08 -6.90
C MET A 172 -6.43 4.56 -6.59
N PHE A 173 -6.28 3.24 -6.47
CA PHE A 173 -5.02 2.55 -6.19
C PHE A 173 -4.77 1.42 -7.21
N PRO A 174 -4.61 1.75 -8.52
CA PRO A 174 -4.41 0.76 -9.59
C PRO A 174 -2.95 0.24 -9.58
N ASP A 175 -2.56 -0.37 -8.47
CA ASP A 175 -1.23 -0.88 -8.22
C ASP A 175 -1.31 -2.35 -7.83
N GLY A 176 -0.51 -3.18 -8.50
CA GLY A 176 -0.37 -4.60 -8.16
C GLY A 176 0.21 -4.83 -6.77
N PHE A 177 0.73 -3.80 -6.11
CA PHE A 177 1.15 -3.89 -4.72
C PHE A 177 0.05 -3.56 -3.70
N CYS A 178 -1.09 -2.99 -4.12
CA CYS A 178 -2.21 -2.73 -3.22
C CYS A 178 -2.86 -4.04 -2.78
N HIS A 179 -2.89 -4.31 -1.47
CA HIS A 179 -3.18 -5.65 -0.96
C HIS A 179 -4.19 -5.62 0.21
N ALA A 180 -5.33 -6.30 0.03
CA ALA A 180 -6.32 -6.57 1.07
C ALA A 180 -6.13 -7.95 1.68
N ASN A 181 -6.43 -8.08 2.96
CA ASN A 181 -6.50 -9.38 3.62
C ASN A 181 -7.93 -9.66 4.09
N ILE A 182 -8.27 -10.94 4.18
CA ILE A 182 -9.48 -11.46 4.79
C ILE A 182 -9.15 -12.68 5.65
N GLY A 183 -10.08 -13.05 6.54
CA GLY A 183 -9.92 -14.18 7.45
C GLY A 183 -9.01 -13.88 8.65
N PRO A 184 -8.67 -14.91 9.46
CA PRO A 184 -8.91 -16.34 9.20
C PRO A 184 -10.31 -16.83 9.54
N LYS A 185 -11.10 -16.03 10.26
CA LYS A 185 -12.49 -16.37 10.58
C LYS A 185 -13.35 -16.21 9.33
N ASP A 186 -14.31 -17.12 9.19
CA ASP A 186 -15.38 -16.97 8.20
C ASP A 186 -16.23 -15.74 8.56
N SER A 187 -16.29 -14.79 7.63
CA SER A 187 -16.91 -13.49 7.81
C SER A 187 -17.90 -13.20 6.70
N ARG A 188 -18.99 -12.52 7.06
CA ARG A 188 -20.03 -12.11 6.12
C ARG A 188 -19.48 -11.13 5.09
N VAL A 189 -18.66 -10.17 5.53
CA VAL A 189 -17.95 -9.25 4.64
C VAL A 189 -16.98 -10.01 3.73
N GLY A 190 -16.20 -10.96 4.25
CA GLY A 190 -15.25 -11.74 3.46
C GLY A 190 -15.91 -12.49 2.31
N ARG A 191 -17.03 -13.19 2.58
CA ARG A 191 -17.82 -13.88 1.53
C ARG A 191 -18.37 -12.92 0.48
N ILE A 192 -18.87 -11.76 0.90
CA ILE A 192 -19.37 -10.75 -0.04
C ILE A 192 -18.24 -10.22 -0.92
N ILE A 193 -17.05 -9.96 -0.36
CA ILE A 193 -15.87 -9.54 -1.12
C ILE A 193 -15.47 -10.61 -2.14
N LEU A 194 -15.41 -11.89 -1.77
CA LEU A 194 -15.16 -12.97 -2.73
C LEU A 194 -16.18 -12.99 -3.88
N SER A 195 -17.46 -12.77 -3.57
CA SER A 195 -18.52 -12.68 -4.60
C SER A 195 -18.37 -11.46 -5.52
N ILE A 196 -17.86 -10.34 -4.99
CA ILE A 196 -17.62 -9.11 -5.74
C ILE A 196 -16.39 -9.28 -6.63
N GLU A 197 -15.34 -9.94 -6.14
CA GLU A 197 -14.13 -10.24 -6.90
C GLU A 197 -14.44 -11.03 -8.17
N ARG A 198 -15.23 -12.10 -8.04
CA ARG A 198 -15.71 -12.89 -9.19
C ARG A 198 -16.50 -12.06 -10.20
N GLU A 199 -17.36 -11.16 -9.72
CA GLU A 199 -18.18 -10.31 -10.59
C GLU A 199 -17.36 -9.24 -11.31
N LEU A 200 -16.50 -8.52 -10.58
CA LEU A 200 -15.81 -7.34 -11.10
C LEU A 200 -14.56 -7.68 -11.90
N ARG A 201 -13.87 -8.79 -11.56
CA ARG A 201 -12.66 -9.28 -12.24
C ARG A 201 -11.59 -8.20 -12.41
N GLN A 202 -11.40 -7.41 -11.35
CA GLN A 202 -10.45 -6.29 -11.34
C GLN A 202 -9.05 -6.76 -10.96
N THR A 203 -8.04 -6.08 -11.51
CA THR A 203 -6.63 -6.38 -11.21
C THR A 203 -6.27 -6.02 -9.77
N ALA A 204 -6.71 -4.88 -9.26
CA ALA A 204 -6.45 -4.44 -7.89
C ALA A 204 -7.76 -4.38 -7.07
N PRO A 205 -7.68 -4.50 -5.73
CA PRO A 205 -6.48 -4.87 -4.98
C PRO A 205 -6.14 -6.36 -5.18
N ASN A 206 -4.92 -6.76 -4.86
CA ASN A 206 -4.64 -8.15 -4.53
C ASN A 206 -5.39 -8.53 -3.25
N LEU A 207 -5.71 -9.81 -3.11
CA LEU A 207 -6.44 -10.33 -1.96
C LEU A 207 -5.70 -11.55 -1.40
N THR A 208 -5.56 -11.64 -0.08
CA THR A 208 -5.07 -12.84 0.60
C THR A 208 -6.07 -13.30 1.66
N LEU A 209 -6.41 -14.58 1.64
CA LEU A 209 -7.07 -15.27 2.73
C LEU A 209 -6.02 -15.81 3.71
N LYS A 210 -6.11 -15.37 4.97
CA LYS A 210 -5.42 -16.01 6.08
C LYS A 210 -6.14 -17.32 6.39
N VAL A 211 -5.44 -18.44 6.36
CA VAL A 211 -6.04 -19.77 6.58
C VAL A 211 -5.51 -20.39 7.86
N ASP A 212 -6.43 -20.72 8.76
CA ASP A 212 -6.17 -21.57 9.92
C ASP A 212 -7.21 -22.70 9.91
N PRO A 213 -6.80 -23.97 9.72
CA PRO A 213 -7.72 -25.11 9.71
C PRO A 213 -8.58 -25.28 10.95
N GLN A 214 -8.23 -24.64 12.08
CA GLN A 214 -9.01 -24.70 13.32
C GLN A 214 -10.15 -23.67 13.37
N VAL A 215 -10.10 -22.60 12.57
CA VAL A 215 -11.11 -21.51 12.62
C VAL A 215 -11.68 -21.12 11.25
N THR A 216 -10.96 -21.38 10.16
CA THR A 216 -11.46 -21.14 8.80
C THR A 216 -12.34 -22.30 8.39
N THR A 217 -13.60 -22.02 8.06
CA THR A 217 -14.56 -23.07 7.68
C THR A 217 -14.19 -23.68 6.31
N PRO A 218 -14.42 -24.99 6.11
CA PRO A 218 -14.20 -25.62 4.81
C PRO A 218 -14.96 -24.93 3.66
N ASP A 219 -16.19 -24.47 3.91
CA ASP A 219 -17.01 -23.78 2.91
C ASP A 219 -16.44 -22.42 2.52
N PHE A 220 -15.81 -21.69 3.46
CA PHE A 220 -15.16 -20.42 3.15
C PHE A 220 -13.87 -20.64 2.34
N ILE A 221 -13.09 -21.68 2.68
CA ILE A 221 -11.93 -22.09 1.89
C ILE A 221 -12.36 -22.47 0.47
N LEU A 222 -13.44 -23.25 0.31
CA LEU A 222 -13.94 -23.65 -1.00
C LEU A 222 -14.41 -22.45 -1.83
N ASP A 223 -15.13 -21.50 -1.22
CA ASP A 223 -15.54 -20.25 -1.87
C ASP A 223 -14.32 -19.42 -2.33
N ALA A 224 -13.29 -19.33 -1.49
CA ALA A 224 -12.03 -18.67 -1.83
C ALA A 224 -11.27 -19.39 -2.96
N ILE A 225 -11.22 -20.72 -2.96
CA ILE A 225 -10.61 -21.52 -4.04
C ILE A 225 -11.35 -21.29 -5.35
N ASN A 226 -12.68 -21.34 -5.35
CA ASN A 226 -13.50 -21.08 -6.54
C ASN A 226 -13.25 -19.67 -7.09
N THR A 227 -13.11 -18.68 -6.20
CA THR A 227 -12.73 -17.31 -6.58
C THR A 227 -11.33 -17.27 -7.22
N CYS A 228 -10.36 -17.95 -6.62
CA CYS A 228 -8.99 -18.00 -7.13
C CYS A 228 -8.92 -18.65 -8.53
N VAL A 229 -9.71 -19.69 -8.78
CA VAL A 229 -9.82 -20.29 -10.12
C VAL A 229 -10.39 -19.30 -11.14
N GLU A 230 -11.34 -18.45 -10.74
CA GLU A 230 -11.98 -17.50 -11.65
C GLU A 230 -11.15 -16.24 -11.91
N VAL A 231 -10.49 -15.69 -10.88
CA VAL A 231 -9.83 -14.37 -10.95
C VAL A 231 -8.39 -14.34 -10.44
N SER A 232 -7.77 -15.50 -10.19
CA SER A 232 -6.38 -15.65 -9.69
C SER A 232 -6.09 -15.03 -8.31
N LYS A 233 -7.14 -14.72 -7.55
CA LYS A 233 -7.11 -14.29 -6.14
C LYS A 233 -8.36 -14.79 -5.41
N PRO A 234 -8.37 -14.97 -4.08
CA PRO A 234 -7.30 -14.65 -3.16
C PRO A 234 -6.11 -15.61 -3.25
N HIS A 235 -4.96 -15.13 -2.78
CA HIS A 235 -3.85 -15.96 -2.37
C HIS A 235 -4.11 -16.52 -0.97
N PHE A 236 -3.34 -17.52 -0.55
CA PHE A 236 -3.54 -18.19 0.72
C PHE A 236 -2.27 -18.10 1.56
N VAL A 237 -2.39 -17.64 2.79
CA VAL A 237 -1.29 -17.62 3.76
C VAL A 237 -1.61 -18.55 4.93
N ASN A 238 -0.63 -19.36 5.34
CA ASN A 238 -0.75 -20.18 6.54
C ASN A 238 -0.77 -19.27 7.76
N HIS A 239 -1.96 -19.09 8.35
CA HIS A 239 -2.16 -18.15 9.44
C HIS A 239 -1.41 -18.58 10.69
N ARG A 240 -1.49 -19.87 11.07
CA ARG A 240 -0.83 -20.38 12.29
C ARG A 240 0.67 -20.14 12.28
N MET A 241 1.31 -20.49 11.16
CA MET A 241 2.74 -20.27 10.97
C MET A 241 3.12 -18.78 11.09
N MET A 242 2.35 -17.89 10.45
CA MET A 242 2.63 -16.45 10.53
C MET A 242 2.38 -15.88 11.93
N VAL A 243 1.41 -16.40 12.66
CA VAL A 243 1.16 -16.00 14.06
C VAL A 243 2.30 -16.45 14.97
N GLU A 244 2.87 -17.65 14.75
CA GLU A 244 4.04 -18.13 15.48
C GLU A 244 5.27 -17.21 15.26
N ASP A 245 5.49 -16.75 14.03
CA ASP A 245 6.64 -15.92 13.68
C ASP A 245 6.47 -14.42 14.05
N LEU A 246 5.29 -13.86 13.77
CA LEU A 246 5.06 -12.40 13.79
C LEU A 246 4.07 -11.96 14.88
N GLY A 247 3.34 -12.90 15.48
CA GLY A 247 2.19 -12.62 16.34
C GLY A 247 0.88 -12.46 15.56
N PRO A 248 -0.26 -12.33 16.26
CA PRO A 248 -1.60 -12.31 15.66
C PRO A 248 -1.85 -11.08 14.77
N ASN A 249 -1.19 -9.97 15.07
CA ASN A 249 -1.37 -8.70 14.37
C ASN A 249 -0.33 -8.55 13.26
N TYR A 250 -0.51 -9.30 12.17
CA TYR A 250 0.29 -9.19 10.95
C TYR A 250 -0.60 -8.97 9.72
N GLY A 251 -0.04 -8.38 8.68
CA GLY A 251 -0.68 -8.26 7.36
C GLY A 251 0.22 -8.82 6.27
N VAL A 252 -0.40 -9.29 5.18
CA VAL A 252 0.28 -9.65 3.94
C VAL A 252 0.18 -8.46 2.99
N ALA A 253 1.32 -7.86 2.68
CA ALA A 253 1.45 -6.65 1.89
C ALA A 253 2.15 -6.92 0.55
N SER A 254 1.88 -6.09 -0.46
CA SER A 254 2.58 -6.12 -1.75
C SER A 254 2.49 -7.50 -2.42
N CYS A 255 3.60 -8.08 -2.88
CA CYS A 255 3.67 -9.43 -3.45
C CYS A 255 4.04 -10.48 -2.38
N TYR A 256 3.25 -10.62 -1.31
CA TYR A 256 3.37 -11.67 -0.28
C TYR A 256 4.34 -11.43 0.89
N ASN A 257 4.66 -10.18 1.23
CA ASN A 257 5.46 -9.91 2.44
C ASN A 257 4.55 -9.90 3.67
N SER A 258 4.83 -10.76 4.65
CA SER A 258 4.16 -10.73 5.95
C SER A 258 4.91 -9.80 6.90
N LEU A 259 4.22 -8.81 7.45
CA LEU A 259 4.79 -7.79 8.34
C LEU A 259 3.85 -7.54 9.51
N LYS A 260 4.40 -7.11 10.66
CA LYS A 260 3.59 -6.73 11.82
C LYS A 260 2.76 -5.48 11.51
N VAL A 261 1.49 -5.49 11.91
CA VAL A 261 0.61 -4.31 11.89
C VAL A 261 1.11 -3.29 12.92
N GLY A 262 0.99 -2.00 12.60
CA GLY A 262 1.62 -0.90 13.33
C GLY A 262 3.10 -0.70 12.98
N GLY A 263 3.66 -1.54 12.10
CA GLY A 263 5.05 -1.48 11.65
C GLY A 263 5.20 -1.20 10.16
N GLY A 264 6.40 -1.48 9.66
CA GLY A 264 6.75 -1.31 8.26
C GLY A 264 8.19 -1.70 7.97
N SER A 265 8.57 -1.62 6.70
CA SER A 265 9.96 -1.71 6.26
C SER A 265 10.33 -0.43 5.50
N HIS A 266 11.49 0.14 5.82
CA HIS A 266 11.96 1.34 5.16
C HIS A 266 12.46 1.07 3.74
N THR A 267 13.17 -0.04 3.52
CA THR A 267 13.76 -0.41 2.23
C THR A 267 13.75 -1.93 2.04
N LEU A 268 14.09 -2.40 0.85
CA LEU A 268 14.37 -3.79 0.56
C LEU A 268 15.53 -3.87 -0.43
N THR A 269 16.62 -4.49 -0.01
CA THR A 269 17.74 -4.83 -0.89
C THR A 269 17.72 -6.32 -1.22
N ARG A 270 18.23 -6.67 -2.39
CA ARG A 270 18.37 -8.06 -2.85
C ARG A 270 19.82 -8.38 -3.17
N LEU A 271 20.20 -9.61 -2.89
CA LEU A 271 21.45 -10.18 -3.38
C LEU A 271 21.18 -10.93 -4.68
N ASN A 272 21.94 -10.59 -5.71
CA ASN A 272 21.98 -11.36 -6.93
C ASN A 272 22.90 -12.57 -6.71
N LEU A 273 22.30 -13.76 -6.66
CA LEU A 273 23.00 -15.02 -6.41
C LEU A 273 23.49 -15.72 -7.70
N ARG A 274 23.28 -15.09 -8.86
CA ARG A 274 23.73 -15.62 -10.16
C ARG A 274 25.21 -15.37 -10.40
#